data_AF-A0A5N3XGV8-F1
#
_entry.id   AF-A0A5N3XGV8-F1
#
_cell.length_a   1.000
_cell.length_b   1.000
_cell.length_c   1.000
_cell.angle_alpha   90.00
_cell.angle_beta   90.00
_cell.angle_gamma   90.00
#
_symmetry.space_group_name_H-M   'P 1'
#
loop_
_entity.id
_entity.type
_entity.pdbx_description
1 polymer ?
#
loop_
_entity_poly.entity_id
_entity_poly.type
_entity_poly.pdbx_seq_one_letter_code
_entity_poly.pdbx_strand_id
1 'polypeptide(L)'
;MSSWTRWHGPAMARLWGFCWLIVGFWRAALACPTSCKCSASRIWCGDPSPGIVAFPRLESTSADPENITEINFTRNKLTILSRKHFRHLDLSELILVGNPFTCSCDIMWIKTLQETKPSPETQDLYCLDENSKNISLNETIHTQGSLRITNISSDDSGKQISCVAENLVGEDQDSVNLTVHFAPTITFLESPTSDHHWCIPFTVKGNPKPALQWFYNGAILNESKYICTKIHVTNHTEYHGCLQLDNPTHMNNGDYKLVAKNEYGKDEKQISAHFMGWPGIDDGANPNYPDVIYEDYGTAANDIGDTTNKSNGTLPTGVVDTGREHLSVYAVVVIASVVGFCLLVMLFLLKLARHSKFGMKGKKGCSFFILVEKLLVLD
;
A
#
# COMPACT_ATOMS: atom_id res chain seq x y z
N MET A 1 1.75 51.43 14.58
CA MET A 1 1.16 52.47 13.70
C MET A 1 1.62 52.17 12.28
N SER A 2 0.78 52.05 11.23
CA SER A 2 -0.46 52.76 10.83
C SER A 2 -0.21 54.04 10.01
N SER A 3 -1.26 54.48 9.28
CA SER A 3 -1.30 55.50 8.21
C SER A 3 -0.79 55.02 6.84
N TRP A 4 -1.51 55.10 5.69
CA TRP A 4 -2.48 56.09 5.11
C TRP A 4 -1.75 57.22 4.34
N THR A 5 -2.22 57.79 3.21
CA THR A 5 -3.38 57.59 2.27
C THR A 5 -2.97 58.15 0.86
N ARG A 6 -3.78 58.47 -0.19
CA ARG A 6 -5.22 58.77 -0.38
C ARG A 6 -5.71 58.60 -1.84
N TRP A 7 -7.02 58.72 -2.02
CA TRP A 7 -7.84 58.87 -3.24
C TRP A 7 -7.58 60.23 -3.98
N HIS A 8 -8.09 60.57 -5.18
CA HIS A 8 -9.25 60.14 -6.00
C HIS A 8 -8.93 60.18 -7.53
N GLY A 9 -9.82 59.67 -8.39
CA GLY A 9 -9.83 59.88 -9.86
C GLY A 9 -10.53 61.19 -10.29
N PRO A 10 -11.17 61.30 -11.49
CA PRO A 10 -11.45 60.26 -12.50
C PRO A 10 -11.19 60.65 -13.98
N ALA A 11 -11.55 59.73 -14.89
CA ALA A 11 -11.97 59.94 -16.29
C ALA A 11 -11.03 60.56 -17.33
N MET A 12 -10.80 59.82 -18.43
CA MET A 12 -11.02 60.31 -19.80
C MET A 12 -11.09 59.12 -20.77
N ALA A 13 -12.19 58.97 -21.49
CA ALA A 13 -12.38 57.87 -22.44
C ALA A 13 -12.11 58.33 -23.89
N ARG A 14 -11.23 57.62 -24.61
CA ARG A 14 -11.18 57.55 -26.08
C ARG A 14 -10.25 56.42 -26.53
N LEU A 15 -10.48 55.94 -27.75
CA LEU A 15 -9.65 54.96 -28.49
C LEU A 15 -9.52 53.57 -27.84
N TRP A 16 -10.46 52.67 -28.17
CA TRP A 16 -10.19 51.34 -28.78
C TRP A 16 -11.51 50.61 -29.14
N GLY A 17 -12.40 51.32 -29.85
CA GLY A 17 -13.74 50.82 -30.24
C GLY A 17 -13.80 50.06 -31.57
N PHE A 18 -12.73 49.37 -31.99
CA PHE A 18 -12.59 48.83 -33.36
C PHE A 18 -12.00 47.40 -33.43
N CYS A 19 -12.31 46.53 -32.47
CA CYS A 19 -11.94 45.10 -32.54
C CYS A 19 -13.03 44.11 -32.09
N TRP A 20 -14.30 44.56 -31.96
CA TRP A 20 -15.40 43.74 -31.44
C TRP A 20 -16.35 43.18 -32.53
N LEU A 21 -15.89 43.09 -33.78
CA LEU A 21 -16.62 42.47 -34.90
C LEU A 21 -15.93 41.24 -35.53
N ILE A 22 -14.75 40.83 -35.03
CA ILE A 22 -14.03 39.63 -35.52
C ILE A 22 -13.68 38.65 -34.38
N VAL A 23 -14.42 38.71 -33.25
CA VAL A 23 -14.35 37.71 -32.16
C VAL A 23 -15.72 37.06 -31.91
N GLY A 24 -16.69 37.26 -32.81
CA GLY A 24 -18.05 36.72 -32.73
C GLY A 24 -18.22 35.26 -33.18
N PHE A 25 -17.12 34.54 -33.48
CA PHE A 25 -17.18 33.20 -34.10
C PHE A 25 -16.40 32.09 -33.38
N TRP A 26 -15.90 32.34 -32.18
CA TRP A 26 -15.41 31.27 -31.28
C TRP A 26 -16.54 30.73 -30.40
N ARG A 27 -17.57 30.16 -31.04
CA ARG A 27 -18.54 29.30 -30.34
C ARG A 27 -17.90 27.93 -30.08
N ALA A 28 -18.00 27.47 -28.84
CA ALA A 28 -17.55 26.19 -28.30
C ALA A 28 -17.18 25.12 -29.36
N ALA A 29 -15.88 24.87 -29.51
CA ALA A 29 -15.42 23.63 -30.11
C ALA A 29 -15.76 22.47 -29.14
N LEU A 30 -16.73 21.65 -29.52
CA LEU A 30 -17.07 20.42 -28.82
C LEU A 30 -15.84 19.52 -28.70
N ALA A 31 -15.78 18.69 -27.65
CA ALA A 31 -14.74 17.66 -27.46
C ALA A 31 -14.88 16.46 -28.44
N CYS A 32 -15.32 16.74 -29.67
CA CYS A 32 -15.46 15.76 -30.74
C CYS A 32 -14.10 15.44 -31.36
N PRO A 33 -13.75 14.16 -31.60
CA PRO A 33 -12.49 13.81 -32.28
C PRO A 33 -12.46 14.38 -33.70
N THR A 34 -11.28 14.76 -34.18
CA THR A 34 -11.08 15.33 -35.53
C THR A 34 -11.44 14.39 -36.68
N SER A 35 -11.61 13.09 -36.40
CA SER A 35 -12.05 12.06 -37.36
C SER A 35 -13.53 11.71 -37.24
N CYS A 36 -14.31 12.52 -36.50
CA CYS A 36 -15.70 12.25 -36.16
C CYS A 36 -16.58 13.49 -36.37
N LYS A 37 -17.88 13.26 -36.50
CA LYS A 37 -18.95 14.27 -36.53
C LYS A 37 -19.86 13.99 -35.33
N CYS A 38 -19.98 14.97 -34.42
CA CYS A 38 -20.75 14.82 -33.19
C CYS A 38 -21.94 15.78 -33.17
N SER A 39 -23.05 15.30 -32.59
CA SER A 39 -24.28 16.03 -32.30
C SER A 39 -24.63 15.83 -30.82
N ALA A 40 -25.70 16.46 -30.32
CA ALA A 40 -26.15 16.31 -28.94
C ALA A 40 -26.48 14.85 -28.54
N SER A 41 -26.91 14.02 -29.50
CA SER A 41 -27.30 12.61 -29.26
C SER A 41 -26.54 11.56 -30.09
N ARG A 42 -25.74 11.97 -31.07
CA ARG A 42 -25.08 11.06 -32.04
C ARG A 42 -23.59 11.36 -32.18
N ILE A 43 -22.76 10.33 -32.14
CA ILE A 43 -21.34 10.37 -32.56
C ILE A 43 -21.17 9.51 -33.81
N TRP A 44 -20.56 10.05 -34.86
CA TRP A 44 -20.35 9.36 -36.13
C TRP A 44 -18.91 9.49 -36.63
N CYS A 45 -18.19 8.38 -36.73
CA CYS A 45 -16.79 8.32 -37.17
C CYS A 45 -16.59 7.39 -38.37
N GLY A 46 -17.56 7.30 -39.29
CA GLY A 46 -17.51 6.37 -40.43
C GLY A 46 -16.52 6.72 -41.57
N ASP A 47 -15.66 7.72 -41.38
CA ASP A 47 -14.66 8.16 -42.38
C ASP A 47 -13.31 7.44 -42.12
N PRO A 48 -12.86 6.48 -42.97
CA PRO A 48 -11.76 5.56 -42.64
C PRO A 48 -10.34 6.18 -42.67
N SER A 49 -10.23 7.47 -43.00
CA SER A 49 -9.00 8.26 -42.95
C SER A 49 -9.29 9.64 -42.34
N PRO A 50 -8.70 10.00 -41.18
CA PRO A 50 -7.69 9.24 -40.43
C PRO A 50 -8.21 7.93 -39.80
N GLY A 51 -9.48 7.92 -39.39
CA GLY A 51 -10.10 6.88 -38.58
C GLY A 51 -9.61 6.87 -37.13
N ILE A 52 -10.36 6.22 -36.24
CA ILE A 52 -9.98 6.03 -34.83
C ILE A 52 -9.31 4.66 -34.60
N VAL A 53 -8.30 4.65 -33.74
CA VAL A 53 -7.53 3.45 -33.29
C VAL A 53 -7.83 3.08 -31.83
N ALA A 54 -8.47 3.98 -31.08
CA ALA A 54 -8.88 3.80 -29.69
C ALA A 54 -10.17 4.61 -29.44
N PHE A 55 -10.89 4.29 -28.35
CA PHE A 55 -12.08 5.05 -27.97
C PHE A 55 -11.70 6.49 -27.53
N PRO A 56 -12.40 7.53 -27.99
CA PRO A 56 -12.10 8.91 -27.61
C PRO A 56 -12.52 9.22 -26.18
N ARG A 57 -11.67 9.94 -25.42
CA ARG A 57 -12.00 10.32 -24.04
C ARG A 57 -13.12 11.37 -24.02
N LEU A 58 -14.36 10.94 -23.79
CA LEU A 58 -15.52 11.81 -23.58
C LEU A 58 -15.39 12.50 -22.22
N GLU A 59 -14.76 13.67 -22.19
CA GLU A 59 -14.61 14.47 -20.98
C GLU A 59 -15.92 15.22 -20.67
N SER A 60 -16.46 14.98 -19.49
CA SER A 60 -17.84 15.34 -19.10
C SER A 60 -17.97 16.83 -18.73
N THR A 61 -17.83 17.71 -19.72
CA THR A 61 -17.84 19.16 -19.55
C THR A 61 -18.93 19.84 -20.38
N SER A 62 -20.03 20.17 -19.69
CA SER A 62 -21.22 20.93 -20.14
C SER A 62 -22.16 20.24 -21.15
N ALA A 63 -23.47 20.35 -20.87
CA ALA A 63 -24.60 19.83 -21.66
C ALA A 63 -24.57 18.31 -21.95
N ASP A 64 -24.95 17.54 -20.93
CA ASP A 64 -25.51 16.19 -21.01
C ASP A 64 -24.76 15.15 -21.87
N PRO A 65 -23.73 14.48 -21.34
CA PRO A 65 -23.30 13.19 -21.89
C PRO A 65 -24.43 12.15 -21.91
N GLU A 66 -25.42 12.29 -21.01
CA GLU A 66 -26.62 11.43 -20.91
C GLU A 66 -27.50 11.42 -22.17
N ASN A 67 -27.40 12.44 -23.05
CA ASN A 67 -28.18 12.50 -24.29
C ASN A 67 -27.61 11.65 -25.44
N ILE A 68 -26.39 11.12 -25.32
CA ILE A 68 -25.75 10.35 -26.41
C ILE A 68 -26.32 8.93 -26.45
N THR A 69 -27.25 8.70 -27.37
CA THR A 69 -27.95 7.42 -27.59
C THR A 69 -27.43 6.63 -28.79
N GLU A 70 -26.73 7.27 -29.73
CA GLU A 70 -26.30 6.65 -30.99
C GLU A 70 -24.80 6.84 -31.25
N ILE A 71 -24.05 5.74 -31.43
CA ILE A 71 -22.61 5.80 -31.74
C ILE A 71 -22.28 4.91 -32.93
N ASN A 72 -21.66 5.47 -33.97
CA ASN A 72 -21.16 4.73 -35.13
C ASN A 72 -19.64 4.89 -35.27
N PHE A 73 -18.92 3.77 -35.16
CA PHE A 73 -17.49 3.63 -35.41
C PHE A 73 -17.18 2.64 -36.55
N THR A 74 -18.07 2.48 -37.53
CA THR A 74 -17.87 1.55 -38.65
C THR A 74 -16.58 1.83 -39.43
N ARG A 75 -15.94 0.77 -39.94
CA ARG A 75 -14.72 0.82 -40.79
C ARG A 75 -13.52 1.55 -40.17
N ASN A 76 -13.37 1.46 -38.85
CA ASN A 76 -12.24 2.01 -38.10
C ASN A 76 -11.19 0.94 -37.77
N LYS A 77 -10.23 1.29 -36.91
CA LYS A 77 -9.06 0.46 -36.56
C LYS A 77 -9.09 0.05 -35.08
N LEU A 78 -10.28 -0.07 -34.49
CA LEU A 78 -10.44 -0.48 -33.09
C LEU A 78 -10.11 -1.97 -32.94
N THR A 79 -9.08 -2.30 -32.15
CA THR A 79 -8.74 -3.67 -31.77
C THR A 79 -9.44 -4.11 -30.47
N ILE A 80 -9.78 -3.16 -29.60
CA ILE A 80 -10.38 -3.40 -28.29
C ILE A 80 -11.35 -2.27 -27.93
N LEU A 81 -12.43 -2.57 -27.21
CA LEU A 81 -13.50 -1.61 -26.90
C LEU A 81 -14.16 -1.89 -25.55
N SER A 82 -13.44 -1.61 -24.45
CA SER A 82 -13.90 -1.87 -23.08
C SER A 82 -15.26 -1.22 -22.76
N ARG A 83 -16.16 -1.96 -22.08
CA ARG A 83 -17.48 -1.47 -21.63
C ARG A 83 -17.40 -0.19 -20.78
N LYS A 84 -16.29 0.01 -20.06
CA LYS A 84 -16.10 1.12 -19.09
C LYS A 84 -16.38 2.50 -19.70
N HIS A 85 -16.12 2.69 -20.99
CA HIS A 85 -16.41 3.93 -21.73
C HIS A 85 -17.91 4.25 -21.87
N PHE A 86 -18.77 3.24 -21.73
CA PHE A 86 -20.21 3.31 -21.96
C PHE A 86 -21.03 3.16 -20.67
N ARG A 87 -20.39 2.97 -19.50
CA ARG A 87 -21.06 2.82 -18.19
C ARG A 87 -21.96 4.01 -17.79
N HIS A 88 -21.86 5.14 -18.49
CA HIS A 88 -22.63 6.37 -18.26
C HIS A 88 -23.54 6.78 -19.42
N LEU A 89 -23.76 5.90 -20.42
CA LEU A 89 -24.53 6.19 -21.64
C LEU A 89 -25.62 5.12 -21.84
N ASP A 90 -26.89 5.51 -21.94
CA ASP A 90 -27.96 4.59 -22.35
C ASP A 90 -28.05 4.52 -23.88
N LEU A 91 -27.07 3.86 -24.50
CA LEU A 91 -27.00 3.70 -25.95
C LEU A 91 -28.19 2.90 -26.48
N SER A 92 -29.00 3.52 -27.34
CA SER A 92 -30.00 2.87 -28.17
C SER A 92 -29.36 2.10 -29.32
N GLU A 93 -28.28 2.62 -29.90
CA GLU A 93 -27.58 1.99 -31.03
C GLU A 93 -26.05 2.19 -30.96
N LEU A 94 -25.31 1.11 -31.24
CA LEU A 94 -23.85 1.08 -31.34
C LEU A 94 -23.43 0.30 -32.59
N ILE A 95 -22.85 0.98 -33.58
CA ILE A 95 -22.49 0.37 -34.88
C ILE A 95 -20.97 0.26 -35.03
N LEU A 96 -20.47 -0.98 -35.15
CA LEU A 96 -19.04 -1.33 -35.06
C LEU A 96 -18.49 -2.13 -36.25
N VAL A 97 -19.33 -2.41 -37.26
CA VAL A 97 -18.97 -3.24 -38.43
C VAL A 97 -17.67 -2.78 -39.10
N GLY A 98 -16.78 -3.74 -39.37
CA GLY A 98 -15.52 -3.51 -40.08
C GLY A 98 -14.36 -2.99 -39.22
N ASN A 99 -14.37 -3.24 -37.91
CA ASN A 99 -13.22 -3.03 -37.03
C ASN A 99 -12.41 -4.34 -36.82
N PRO A 100 -11.07 -4.29 -36.73
CA PRO A 100 -10.22 -5.46 -36.57
C PRO A 100 -10.07 -5.87 -35.09
N PHE A 101 -11.17 -6.27 -34.45
CA PHE A 101 -11.16 -6.62 -33.02
C PHE A 101 -10.28 -7.83 -32.70
N THR A 102 -9.63 -7.82 -31.52
CA THR A 102 -8.88 -8.96 -30.96
C THR A 102 -9.72 -9.67 -29.91
N CYS A 103 -9.85 -11.00 -30.00
CA CYS A 103 -10.71 -11.79 -29.11
C CYS A 103 -10.27 -11.63 -27.65
N SER A 104 -11.09 -10.97 -26.83
CA SER A 104 -10.75 -10.55 -25.47
C SER A 104 -12.00 -10.26 -24.64
N CYS A 105 -11.89 -10.30 -23.31
CA CYS A 105 -13.01 -10.04 -22.41
C CYS A 105 -13.62 -8.63 -22.61
N ASP A 106 -12.78 -7.65 -22.95
CA ASP A 106 -13.20 -6.25 -23.16
C ASP A 106 -14.16 -6.04 -24.33
N ILE A 107 -14.30 -7.00 -25.26
CA ILE A 107 -15.28 -6.92 -26.37
C ILE A 107 -16.49 -7.86 -26.18
N MET A 108 -16.46 -8.79 -25.22
CA MET A 108 -17.53 -9.79 -25.05
C MET A 108 -18.90 -9.18 -24.69
N TRP A 109 -18.92 -8.04 -24.00
CA TRP A 109 -20.16 -7.31 -23.67
C TRP A 109 -20.93 -6.82 -24.91
N ILE A 110 -20.26 -6.68 -26.06
CA ILE A 110 -20.88 -6.25 -27.32
C ILE A 110 -21.91 -7.28 -27.78
N LYS A 111 -21.61 -8.58 -27.59
CA LYS A 111 -22.57 -9.68 -27.83
C LYS A 111 -23.84 -9.47 -27.01
N THR A 112 -23.69 -9.25 -25.70
CA THR A 112 -24.82 -9.03 -24.79
C THR A 112 -25.60 -7.75 -25.13
N LEU A 113 -24.96 -6.72 -25.69
CA LEU A 113 -25.66 -5.54 -26.22
C LEU A 113 -26.53 -5.91 -27.44
N GLN A 114 -26.00 -6.67 -28.39
CA GLN A 114 -26.74 -7.17 -29.56
C GLN A 114 -27.91 -8.09 -29.17
N GLU A 115 -27.73 -8.92 -28.15
CA GLU A 115 -28.76 -9.82 -27.61
C GLU A 115 -29.89 -9.08 -26.87
N THR A 116 -29.61 -7.89 -26.29
CA THR A 116 -30.57 -7.17 -25.42
C THR A 116 -31.26 -5.97 -26.06
N LYS A 117 -30.69 -5.34 -27.10
CA LYS A 117 -31.34 -4.25 -27.85
C LYS A 117 -31.47 -4.62 -29.34
N PRO A 118 -32.67 -5.03 -29.80
CA PRO A 118 -32.89 -5.43 -31.19
C PRO A 118 -32.92 -4.22 -32.13
N SER A 119 -31.76 -3.84 -32.68
CA SER A 119 -31.68 -3.01 -33.89
C SER A 119 -32.27 -3.79 -35.08
N PRO A 120 -32.90 -3.13 -36.07
CA PRO A 120 -33.41 -3.79 -37.28
C PRO A 120 -32.33 -4.50 -38.12
N GLU A 121 -31.04 -4.22 -37.90
CA GLU A 121 -29.93 -4.95 -38.54
C GLU A 121 -29.00 -5.56 -37.48
N THR A 122 -28.98 -6.89 -37.38
CA THR A 122 -28.00 -7.63 -36.58
C THR A 122 -26.61 -7.53 -37.22
N GLN A 123 -25.65 -6.93 -36.53
CA GLN A 123 -24.30 -6.71 -37.06
C GLN A 123 -23.43 -7.97 -36.95
N ASP A 124 -22.96 -8.49 -38.08
CA ASP A 124 -21.96 -9.55 -38.12
C ASP A 124 -20.58 -9.01 -37.68
N LEU A 125 -20.25 -9.25 -36.40
CA LEU A 125 -19.00 -8.84 -35.78
C LEU A 125 -18.09 -10.05 -35.53
N TYR A 126 -16.81 -9.87 -35.84
CA TYR A 126 -15.77 -10.88 -35.74
C TYR A 126 -14.60 -10.38 -34.89
N CYS A 127 -13.87 -11.30 -34.28
CA CYS A 127 -12.59 -11.02 -33.64
C CYS A 127 -11.49 -11.97 -34.14
N LEU A 128 -10.24 -11.54 -34.02
CA LEU A 128 -9.04 -12.31 -34.34
C LEU A 128 -8.52 -13.04 -33.09
N ASP A 129 -8.25 -14.34 -33.21
CA ASP A 129 -7.54 -15.13 -32.20
C ASP A 129 -6.00 -14.98 -32.29
N GLU A 130 -5.27 -15.68 -31.42
CA GLU A 130 -3.79 -15.68 -31.40
C GLU A 130 -3.18 -16.19 -32.73
N ASN A 131 -3.93 -16.95 -33.53
CA ASN A 131 -3.53 -17.47 -34.84
C ASN A 131 -4.00 -16.57 -36.01
N SER A 132 -4.52 -15.37 -35.72
CA SER A 132 -5.15 -14.46 -36.68
C SER A 132 -6.36 -15.05 -37.44
N LYS A 133 -7.05 -16.02 -36.85
CA LYS A 133 -8.30 -16.58 -37.38
C LYS A 133 -9.49 -15.69 -36.95
N ASN A 134 -10.36 -15.37 -37.90
CA ASN A 134 -11.65 -14.73 -37.60
C ASN A 134 -12.58 -15.72 -36.87
N ILE A 135 -13.13 -15.29 -35.74
CA ILE A 135 -14.17 -15.98 -34.97
C ILE A 135 -15.37 -15.04 -34.85
N SER A 136 -16.59 -15.55 -35.08
CA SER A 136 -17.83 -14.77 -34.90
C SER A 136 -18.07 -14.49 -33.41
N LEU A 137 -18.35 -13.24 -33.05
CA LEU A 137 -18.69 -12.88 -31.66
C LEU A 137 -20.00 -13.53 -31.18
N ASN A 138 -20.89 -13.91 -32.10
CA ASN A 138 -22.10 -14.65 -31.75
C ASN A 138 -21.78 -16.11 -31.37
N GLU A 139 -20.74 -16.69 -31.98
CA GLU A 139 -20.29 -18.06 -31.69
C GLU A 139 -19.35 -18.15 -30.48
N THR A 140 -18.71 -17.05 -30.04
CA THR A 140 -17.86 -17.08 -28.85
C THR A 140 -18.67 -17.31 -27.58
N ILE A 141 -18.36 -18.40 -26.88
CA ILE A 141 -18.87 -18.74 -25.54
C ILE A 141 -17.66 -18.77 -24.58
N HIS A 142 -17.08 -17.60 -24.32
CA HIS A 142 -16.06 -17.44 -23.28
C HIS A 142 -16.72 -17.32 -21.90
N THR A 143 -17.26 -18.43 -21.41
CA THR A 143 -17.75 -18.59 -20.02
C THR A 143 -16.62 -18.83 -19.02
N GLN A 144 -15.39 -19.00 -19.48
CA GLN A 144 -14.19 -19.21 -18.67
C GLN A 144 -13.07 -18.27 -19.11
N GLY A 145 -12.55 -17.50 -18.15
CA GLY A 145 -11.24 -16.83 -18.26
C GLY A 145 -10.13 -17.74 -17.73
N SER A 146 -8.92 -17.58 -18.26
CA SER A 146 -7.72 -18.30 -17.82
C SER A 146 -6.61 -17.30 -17.54
N LEU A 147 -5.97 -17.40 -16.37
CA LEU A 147 -4.83 -16.56 -15.98
C LEU A 147 -3.57 -17.42 -15.90
N ARG A 148 -2.60 -17.16 -16.79
CA ARG A 148 -1.30 -17.81 -16.77
C ARG A 148 -0.25 -16.87 -16.18
N ILE A 149 0.27 -17.22 -15.01
CA ILE A 149 1.36 -16.50 -14.35
C ILE A 149 2.68 -17.19 -14.69
N THR A 150 3.73 -16.42 -14.98
CA THR A 150 5.08 -16.89 -15.32
C THR A 150 6.12 -16.10 -14.53
N ASN A 151 7.31 -16.67 -14.32
CA ASN A 151 8.43 -16.04 -13.59
C ASN A 151 8.07 -15.65 -12.13
N ILE A 152 7.38 -16.55 -11.44
CA ILE A 152 6.93 -16.38 -10.04
C ILE A 152 8.14 -16.31 -9.09
N SER A 153 8.13 -15.33 -8.19
CA SER A 153 9.09 -15.14 -7.09
C SER A 153 8.53 -15.62 -5.74
N SER A 154 9.41 -15.83 -4.75
CA SER A 154 9.02 -16.01 -3.34
C SER A 154 8.17 -14.85 -2.82
N ASP A 155 8.44 -13.63 -3.28
CA ASP A 155 7.72 -12.41 -2.88
C ASP A 155 6.39 -12.22 -3.62
N ASP A 156 5.96 -13.19 -4.44
CA ASP A 156 4.58 -13.29 -4.94
C ASP A 156 3.66 -14.08 -3.99
N SER A 157 4.23 -14.81 -3.03
CA SER A 157 3.44 -15.55 -2.03
C SER A 157 2.67 -14.60 -1.11
N GLY A 158 1.39 -14.90 -0.88
CA GLY A 158 0.46 -14.07 -0.12
C GLY A 158 -0.29 -13.02 -0.96
N LYS A 159 0.09 -12.79 -2.23
CA LYS A 159 -0.65 -11.86 -3.11
C LYS A 159 -2.04 -12.42 -3.43
N GLN A 160 -3.06 -11.58 -3.30
CA GLN A 160 -4.43 -11.94 -3.65
C GLN A 160 -4.66 -11.76 -5.15
N ILE A 161 -5.04 -12.84 -5.82
CA ILE A 161 -5.51 -12.85 -7.20
C ILE A 161 -7.04 -12.75 -7.14
N SER A 162 -7.63 -11.81 -7.88
CA SER A 162 -9.09 -11.69 -7.98
C SER A 162 -9.57 -11.90 -9.41
N CYS A 163 -10.76 -12.50 -9.55
CA CYS A 163 -11.49 -12.62 -10.79
C CYS A 163 -12.77 -11.78 -10.67
N VAL A 164 -13.00 -10.87 -11.62
CA VAL A 164 -14.14 -9.94 -11.62
C VAL A 164 -14.98 -10.22 -12.86
N ALA A 165 -16.29 -10.42 -12.67
CA ALA A 165 -17.26 -10.62 -13.72
C ALA A 165 -18.27 -9.45 -13.72
N GLU A 166 -18.33 -8.68 -14.80
CA GLU A 166 -19.23 -7.54 -14.97
C GLU A 166 -20.32 -7.86 -16.01
N ASN A 167 -21.57 -7.49 -15.73
CA ASN A 167 -22.68 -7.56 -16.68
C ASN A 167 -23.52 -6.27 -16.67
N LEU A 168 -24.65 -6.26 -17.39
CA LEU A 168 -25.52 -5.07 -17.49
C LEU A 168 -26.15 -4.63 -16.15
N VAL A 169 -26.27 -5.54 -15.19
CA VAL A 169 -26.98 -5.35 -13.90
C VAL A 169 -26.02 -5.11 -12.73
N GLY A 170 -24.77 -5.59 -12.80
CA GLY A 170 -23.80 -5.41 -11.73
C GLY A 170 -22.43 -6.05 -11.98
N GLU A 171 -21.64 -6.13 -10.92
CA GLU A 171 -20.28 -6.66 -10.87
C GLU A 171 -20.20 -7.68 -9.71
N ASP A 172 -19.57 -8.83 -9.96
CA ASP A 172 -19.33 -9.89 -8.96
C ASP A 172 -17.83 -10.24 -8.95
N GLN A 173 -17.31 -10.64 -7.78
CA GLN A 173 -15.86 -10.83 -7.58
C GLN A 173 -15.57 -12.01 -6.64
N ASP A 174 -14.71 -12.91 -7.10
CA ASP A 174 -14.10 -13.96 -6.28
C ASP A 174 -12.57 -13.74 -6.17
N SER A 175 -11.91 -14.31 -5.16
CA SER A 175 -10.50 -14.06 -4.88
C SER A 175 -9.78 -15.19 -4.13
N VAL A 176 -8.57 -15.50 -4.56
CA VAL A 176 -7.69 -16.54 -4.01
C VAL A 176 -6.31 -15.99 -3.69
N ASN A 177 -5.69 -16.45 -2.60
CA ASN A 177 -4.33 -16.07 -2.25
C ASN A 177 -3.32 -17.01 -2.93
N LEU A 178 -2.34 -16.44 -3.63
CA LEU A 178 -1.25 -17.19 -4.23
C LEU A 178 -0.30 -17.72 -3.14
N THR A 179 0.01 -19.02 -3.17
CA THR A 179 1.00 -19.63 -2.28
C THR A 179 2.15 -20.17 -3.12
N VAL A 180 3.37 -19.67 -2.88
CA VAL A 180 4.57 -20.08 -3.63
C VAL A 180 5.44 -20.93 -2.73
N HIS A 181 5.90 -22.08 -3.23
CA HIS A 181 6.84 -22.96 -2.52
C HIS A 181 8.27 -22.72 -3.00
N PHE A 182 9.23 -22.64 -2.08
CA PHE A 182 10.63 -22.31 -2.34
C PHE A 182 11.56 -22.81 -1.22
N ALA A 183 12.84 -23.00 -1.55
CA ALA A 183 13.89 -23.35 -0.59
C ALA A 183 14.08 -22.22 0.46
N PRO A 184 14.53 -22.51 1.68
CA PRO A 184 14.71 -21.49 2.70
C PRO A 184 15.94 -20.62 2.44
N THR A 185 15.88 -19.38 2.89
CA THR A 185 16.98 -18.39 2.86
C THR A 185 17.05 -17.68 4.21
N ILE A 186 18.21 -17.69 4.84
CA ILE A 186 18.47 -17.00 6.11
C ILE A 186 18.77 -15.53 5.77
N THR A 187 17.75 -14.67 5.79
CA THR A 187 17.90 -13.25 5.43
C THR A 187 18.76 -12.50 6.46
N PHE A 188 18.59 -12.81 7.75
CA PHE A 188 19.26 -12.12 8.86
C PHE A 188 19.86 -13.12 9.86
N LEU A 189 21.08 -12.84 10.33
CA LEU A 189 21.75 -13.51 11.44
C LEU A 189 22.87 -12.59 11.92
N GLU A 190 22.84 -12.15 13.17
CA GLU A 190 23.80 -11.17 13.72
C GLU A 190 24.36 -11.59 15.08
N SER A 191 25.32 -10.81 15.59
CA SER A 191 25.95 -10.96 16.91
C SER A 191 24.92 -11.02 18.06
N PRO A 192 25.25 -11.68 19.17
CA PRO A 192 24.35 -11.77 20.31
C PRO A 192 24.07 -10.39 20.93
N THR A 193 22.81 -10.12 21.25
CA THR A 193 22.36 -8.97 22.03
C THR A 193 21.89 -9.41 23.42
N SER A 194 22.04 -8.54 24.41
CA SER A 194 21.56 -8.76 25.78
C SER A 194 20.39 -7.82 26.07
N ASP A 195 19.30 -8.40 26.55
CA ASP A 195 18.17 -7.71 27.19
C ASP A 195 17.82 -8.51 28.47
N HIS A 196 16.58 -8.93 28.71
CA HIS A 196 16.25 -9.82 29.83
C HIS A 196 16.91 -11.21 29.72
N HIS A 197 17.22 -11.65 28.50
CA HIS A 197 18.04 -12.82 28.20
C HIS A 197 19.00 -12.48 27.05
N TRP A 198 20.03 -13.31 26.86
CA TRP A 198 20.87 -13.19 25.67
C TRP A 198 20.17 -13.80 24.44
N CYS A 199 20.41 -13.19 23.29
CA CYS A 199 19.64 -13.38 22.07
C CYS A 199 20.59 -13.36 20.87
N ILE A 200 20.76 -14.47 20.15
CA ILE A 200 21.34 -14.44 18.79
C ILE A 200 20.16 -14.31 17.81
N PRO A 201 19.89 -13.11 17.27
CA PRO A 201 18.70 -12.86 16.46
C PRO A 201 18.88 -13.39 15.04
N PHE A 202 17.81 -13.93 14.46
CA PHE A 202 17.80 -14.42 13.08
C PHE A 202 16.47 -14.14 12.38
N THR A 203 16.50 -14.16 11.05
CA THR A 203 15.31 -14.25 10.20
C THR A 203 15.53 -15.26 9.08
N VAL A 204 14.54 -16.12 8.85
CA VAL A 204 14.53 -17.10 7.76
C VAL A 204 13.26 -16.93 6.94
N LYS A 205 13.38 -16.74 5.63
CA LYS A 205 12.29 -16.92 4.67
C LYS A 205 12.27 -18.38 4.19
N GLY A 206 11.10 -18.97 3.94
CA GLY A 206 10.99 -20.29 3.33
C GLY A 206 9.57 -20.87 3.39
N ASN A 207 9.14 -21.57 2.35
CA ASN A 207 7.81 -22.19 2.31
C ASN A 207 7.83 -23.54 1.57
N PRO A 208 7.40 -24.68 2.16
CA PRO A 208 6.92 -24.85 3.54
C PRO A 208 7.94 -24.46 4.61
N LYS A 209 7.42 -24.23 5.84
CA LYS A 209 8.19 -23.80 7.01
C LYS A 209 9.46 -24.66 7.19
N PRO A 210 10.65 -24.06 7.21
CA PRO A 210 11.88 -24.82 7.38
C PRO A 210 12.02 -25.39 8.80
N ALA A 211 12.60 -26.58 8.88
CA ALA A 211 13.23 -27.06 10.09
C ALA A 211 14.54 -26.27 10.31
N LEU A 212 14.80 -25.89 11.56
CA LEU A 212 15.99 -25.16 11.97
C LEU A 212 16.88 -26.09 12.81
N GLN A 213 18.19 -26.06 12.57
CA GLN A 213 19.19 -26.78 13.38
C GLN A 213 20.39 -25.87 13.63
N TRP A 214 20.75 -25.71 14.90
CA TRP A 214 21.96 -25.00 15.29
C TRP A 214 23.16 -25.94 15.42
N PHE A 215 24.33 -25.37 15.20
CA PHE A 215 25.64 -25.94 15.46
C PHE A 215 26.46 -24.96 16.28
N TYR A 216 27.26 -25.46 17.23
CA TYR A 216 28.19 -24.69 18.06
C TYR A 216 29.60 -25.28 17.89
N ASN A 217 30.56 -24.44 17.49
CA ASN A 217 31.94 -24.82 17.15
C ASN A 217 32.01 -26.07 16.23
N GLY A 218 31.09 -26.14 15.25
CA GLY A 218 30.98 -27.23 14.28
C GLY A 218 30.24 -28.49 14.75
N ALA A 219 30.02 -28.67 16.06
CA ALA A 219 29.20 -29.75 16.61
C ALA A 219 27.71 -29.40 16.58
N ILE A 220 26.82 -30.40 16.59
CA ILE A 220 25.36 -30.16 16.71
C ILE A 220 25.07 -29.53 18.08
N LEU A 221 24.38 -28.38 18.08
CA LEU A 221 23.91 -27.77 19.33
C LEU A 221 22.60 -28.45 19.75
N ASN A 222 22.64 -29.13 20.89
CA ASN A 222 21.47 -29.72 21.51
C ASN A 222 20.75 -28.66 22.35
N GLU A 223 19.52 -28.32 21.98
CA GLU A 223 18.71 -27.36 22.74
C GLU A 223 18.29 -27.91 24.11
N SER A 224 18.10 -27.01 25.07
CA SER A 224 17.82 -27.31 26.48
C SER A 224 16.92 -26.23 27.09
N LYS A 225 16.62 -26.32 28.38
CA LYS A 225 15.91 -25.26 29.12
C LYS A 225 16.60 -23.89 29.01
N TYR A 226 17.93 -23.87 28.95
CA TYR A 226 18.75 -22.66 29.03
C TYR A 226 19.21 -22.14 27.66
N ILE A 227 19.17 -22.97 26.62
CA ILE A 227 19.59 -22.63 25.25
C ILE A 227 18.55 -23.18 24.29
N CYS A 228 17.71 -22.33 23.71
CA CYS A 228 16.58 -22.78 22.87
C CYS A 228 16.18 -21.78 21.77
N THR A 229 15.71 -22.30 20.64
CA THR A 229 15.22 -21.50 19.50
C THR A 229 13.79 -21.04 19.76
N LYS A 230 13.55 -19.73 19.70
CA LYS A 230 12.22 -19.14 19.79
C LYS A 230 11.91 -18.31 18.55
N ILE A 231 10.74 -18.54 17.95
CA ILE A 231 10.17 -17.68 16.92
C ILE A 231 9.27 -16.68 17.62
N HIS A 232 9.57 -15.38 17.48
CA HIS A 232 8.82 -14.30 18.11
C HIS A 232 7.75 -13.73 17.17
N VAL A 233 8.06 -13.65 15.87
CA VAL A 233 7.16 -13.10 14.85
C VAL A 233 7.17 -14.03 13.62
N THR A 234 6.01 -14.22 13.02
CA THR A 234 5.86 -14.95 11.75
C THR A 234 5.03 -14.09 10.80
N ASN A 235 5.60 -13.76 9.64
CA ASN A 235 4.99 -12.95 8.61
C ASN A 235 4.87 -13.79 7.32
N HIS A 236 3.75 -14.49 7.17
CA HIS A 236 3.49 -15.46 6.10
C HIS A 236 4.56 -16.56 5.95
N THR A 237 5.59 -16.30 5.15
CA THR A 237 6.70 -17.23 4.83
C THR A 237 8.03 -16.81 5.47
N GLU A 238 8.03 -15.74 6.27
CA GLU A 238 9.20 -15.21 6.99
C GLU A 238 9.05 -15.42 8.51
N TYR A 239 10.11 -15.94 9.13
CA TYR A 239 10.16 -16.31 10.54
C TYR A 239 11.27 -15.55 11.24
N HIS A 240 10.91 -14.61 12.13
CA HIS A 240 11.85 -13.84 12.94
C HIS A 240 11.93 -14.45 14.34
N GLY A 241 13.15 -14.70 14.82
CA GLY A 241 13.37 -15.38 16.08
C GLY A 241 14.76 -15.16 16.65
N CYS A 242 15.08 -15.93 17.68
CA CYS A 242 16.44 -16.00 18.21
C CYS A 242 16.78 -17.41 18.69
N LEU A 243 18.08 -17.69 18.77
CA LEU A 243 18.58 -18.62 19.78
C LEU A 243 18.68 -17.84 21.08
N GLN A 244 17.83 -18.16 22.05
CA GLN A 244 17.85 -17.55 23.37
C GLN A 244 18.82 -18.31 24.27
N LEU A 245 19.69 -17.59 24.99
CA LEU A 245 20.55 -18.12 26.04
C LEU A 245 20.19 -17.45 27.38
N ASP A 246 19.90 -18.28 28.39
CA ASP A 246 19.70 -17.88 29.77
C ASP A 246 21.04 -17.90 30.52
N ASN A 247 21.50 -16.71 30.94
CA ASN A 247 22.75 -16.47 31.67
C ASN A 247 23.99 -17.25 31.13
N PRO A 248 24.36 -17.08 29.85
CA PRO A 248 25.57 -17.66 29.27
C PRO A 248 26.85 -17.13 29.92
N THR A 249 27.92 -17.90 29.79
CA THR A 249 29.26 -17.61 30.33
C THR A 249 30.30 -17.63 29.21
N HIS A 250 31.57 -17.35 29.52
CA HIS A 250 32.67 -17.46 28.55
C HIS A 250 32.78 -18.86 27.89
N MET A 251 32.30 -19.92 28.55
CA MET A 251 32.22 -21.28 28.00
C MET A 251 31.20 -21.45 26.87
N ASN A 252 30.34 -20.46 26.65
CA ASN A 252 29.41 -20.37 25.53
C ASN A 252 29.96 -19.52 24.37
N ASN A 253 31.12 -18.88 24.51
CA ASN A 253 31.73 -18.11 23.42
C ASN A 253 32.18 -19.03 22.28
N GLY A 254 31.92 -18.65 21.03
CA GLY A 254 32.38 -19.39 19.86
C GLY A 254 31.46 -19.23 18.64
N ASP A 255 31.66 -20.09 17.65
CA ASP A 255 30.97 -20.00 16.37
C ASP A 255 29.61 -20.72 16.40
N TYR A 256 28.55 -19.98 16.14
CA TYR A 256 27.18 -20.46 16.03
C TYR A 256 26.74 -20.47 14.56
N LYS A 257 26.40 -21.64 14.03
CA LYS A 257 25.87 -21.79 12.67
C LYS A 257 24.43 -22.27 12.70
N LEU A 258 23.54 -21.50 12.08
CA LEU A 258 22.15 -21.87 11.80
C LEU A 258 22.07 -22.56 10.44
N VAL A 259 21.41 -23.71 10.38
CA VAL A 259 21.01 -24.39 9.15
C VAL A 259 19.49 -24.41 9.08
N ALA A 260 18.93 -23.91 7.98
CA ALA A 260 17.50 -23.98 7.68
C ALA A 260 17.26 -24.95 6.52
N LYS A 261 16.26 -25.84 6.63
CA LYS A 261 15.97 -26.86 5.59
C LYS A 261 14.47 -27.12 5.42
N ASN A 262 14.00 -27.22 4.18
CA ASN A 262 12.71 -27.82 3.82
C ASN A 262 12.90 -28.87 2.71
N GLU A 263 11.82 -29.27 2.02
CA GLU A 263 11.88 -30.25 0.92
C GLU A 263 12.49 -29.69 -0.38
N TYR A 264 12.47 -28.37 -0.56
CA TYR A 264 12.97 -27.69 -1.77
C TYR A 264 14.46 -27.29 -1.66
N GLY A 265 15.04 -27.28 -0.46
CA GLY A 265 16.48 -27.02 -0.28
C GLY A 265 16.90 -26.77 1.16
N LYS A 266 18.12 -26.24 1.31
CA LYS A 266 18.67 -25.74 2.59
C LYS A 266 19.50 -24.47 2.37
N ASP A 267 19.67 -23.70 3.43
CA ASP A 267 20.62 -22.59 3.54
C ASP A 267 21.30 -22.63 4.92
N GLU A 268 22.50 -22.06 5.03
CA GLU A 268 23.26 -22.01 6.28
C GLU A 268 24.12 -20.75 6.43
N LYS A 269 24.07 -20.14 7.63
CA LYS A 269 24.86 -18.95 7.99
C LYS A 269 25.47 -19.10 9.38
N GLN A 270 26.67 -18.55 9.55
CA GLN A 270 27.46 -18.63 10.78
C GLN A 270 27.82 -17.22 11.26
N ILE A 271 27.78 -17.02 12.57
CA ILE A 271 28.33 -15.87 13.29
C ILE A 271 29.24 -16.35 14.42
N SER A 272 30.11 -15.48 14.91
CA SER A 272 30.86 -15.72 16.14
C SER A 272 30.19 -14.95 17.28
N ALA A 273 29.86 -15.64 18.36
CA ALA A 273 29.16 -15.09 19.52
C ALA A 273 30.12 -14.97 20.71
N HIS A 274 30.07 -13.83 21.38
CA HIS A 274 30.79 -13.57 22.61
C HIS A 274 29.81 -13.00 23.64
N PHE A 275 29.78 -13.59 24.83
CA PHE A 275 28.83 -13.28 25.90
C PHE A 275 29.51 -12.73 27.16
N MET A 276 30.77 -13.12 27.40
CA MET A 276 31.51 -12.79 28.62
C MET A 276 33.01 -12.98 28.41
N GLY A 277 33.82 -12.09 28.97
CA GLY A 277 35.29 -12.18 28.96
C GLY A 277 35.83 -13.40 29.72
N TRP A 278 37.08 -13.76 29.46
CA TRP A 278 37.73 -14.89 30.14
C TRP A 278 38.26 -14.47 31.53
N PRO A 279 38.03 -15.25 32.60
CA PRO A 279 38.53 -14.92 33.93
C PRO A 279 40.05 -14.75 33.96
N GLY A 280 40.52 -13.56 34.33
CA GLY A 280 41.94 -13.21 34.36
C GLY A 280 42.51 -12.65 33.05
N ILE A 281 41.65 -12.29 32.08
CA ILE A 281 42.01 -11.46 30.92
C ILE A 281 41.30 -10.11 31.04
N ASP A 282 42.07 -9.02 31.08
CA ASP A 282 41.53 -7.66 31.10
C ASP A 282 41.06 -7.24 29.70
N ASP A 283 39.84 -7.64 29.32
CA ASP A 283 39.21 -7.35 28.01
C ASP A 283 38.88 -5.85 27.78
N GLY A 284 39.42 -4.93 28.61
CA GLY A 284 39.19 -3.48 28.62
C GLY A 284 39.80 -2.68 27.45
N ALA A 285 39.89 -3.29 26.26
CA ALA A 285 40.49 -2.69 25.06
C ALA A 285 39.69 -2.92 23.76
N ASN A 286 38.47 -3.48 23.83
CA ASN A 286 37.59 -3.62 22.66
C ASN A 286 36.56 -2.46 22.59
N PRO A 287 36.70 -1.49 21.66
CA PRO A 287 35.89 -0.26 21.65
C PRO A 287 34.44 -0.43 21.15
N ASN A 288 33.95 -1.67 21.00
CA ASN A 288 32.65 -2.00 20.40
C ASN A 288 31.58 -2.51 21.40
N TYR A 289 31.83 -2.47 22.72
CA TYR A 289 30.88 -2.95 23.72
C TYR A 289 30.32 -1.82 24.60
N PRO A 290 28.99 -1.73 24.81
CA PRO A 290 28.40 -0.80 25.79
C PRO A 290 28.57 -1.36 27.20
N ASP A 291 29.12 -0.56 28.12
CA ASP A 291 29.37 -0.96 29.50
C ASP A 291 28.06 -1.28 30.26
N VAL A 292 27.87 -2.53 30.66
CA VAL A 292 26.70 -3.00 31.41
C VAL A 292 27.12 -3.25 32.85
N ILE A 293 27.05 -2.20 33.66
CA ILE A 293 27.39 -2.25 35.09
C ILE A 293 26.42 -3.17 35.83
N TYR A 294 26.91 -4.32 36.26
CA TYR A 294 26.32 -5.09 37.35
C TYR A 294 26.76 -4.45 38.67
N GLU A 295 25.84 -3.82 39.41
CA GLU A 295 26.10 -3.44 40.80
C GLU A 295 26.08 -4.71 41.68
N ASP A 296 27.26 -5.18 42.07
CA ASP A 296 27.39 -6.22 43.09
C ASP A 296 27.19 -5.62 44.48
N TYR A 297 26.11 -6.02 45.16
CA TYR A 297 25.81 -5.61 46.54
C TYR A 297 26.60 -6.45 47.57
N GLY A 298 27.90 -6.59 47.32
CA GLY A 298 28.87 -7.21 48.22
C GLY A 298 28.98 -6.45 49.54
N THR A 299 28.74 -7.14 50.66
CA THR A 299 28.72 -6.54 52.00
C THR A 299 29.95 -6.93 52.82
N ALA A 300 30.40 -6.01 53.69
CA ALA A 300 31.55 -6.10 54.60
C ALA A 300 32.93 -5.83 53.95
N ALA A 301 33.96 -5.39 54.67
CA ALA A 301 34.09 -5.29 56.13
C ALA A 301 34.65 -3.93 56.61
N ASN A 302 34.65 -3.72 57.94
CA ASN A 302 35.19 -2.52 58.58
C ASN A 302 36.72 -2.51 58.51
N ASP A 303 37.32 -1.32 58.41
CA ASP A 303 38.64 -1.06 58.99
C ASP A 303 38.71 0.36 59.58
N ILE A 304 39.62 0.60 60.52
CA ILE A 304 39.71 1.82 61.32
C ILE A 304 41.06 2.51 61.07
N GLY A 305 41.02 3.69 60.44
CA GLY A 305 42.17 4.56 60.22
C GLY A 305 41.83 6.02 60.54
N ASP A 306 42.58 6.63 61.45
CA ASP A 306 42.32 7.96 62.01
C ASP A 306 43.26 9.06 61.42
N THR A 307 42.98 10.31 61.77
CA THR A 307 43.84 11.51 61.75
C THR A 307 43.94 12.38 60.48
N THR A 308 43.02 13.35 60.40
CA THR A 308 43.28 14.80 60.20
C THR A 308 44.01 15.34 58.94
N ASN A 309 43.36 16.23 58.16
CA ASN A 309 43.63 17.70 58.15
C ASN A 309 43.12 18.48 56.90
N LYS A 310 42.57 19.67 57.17
CA LYS A 310 42.57 20.92 56.36
C LYS A 310 42.13 20.94 54.88
N SER A 311 40.90 21.43 54.70
CA SER A 311 40.55 22.67 53.97
C SER A 311 41.23 23.01 52.63
N ASN A 312 40.41 23.10 51.58
CA ASN A 312 40.06 24.40 50.98
C ASN A 312 38.70 24.30 50.26
N GLY A 313 37.97 25.40 50.18
CA GLY A 313 36.63 25.44 49.56
C GLY A 313 36.56 26.38 48.37
N THR A 314 35.71 26.07 47.40
CA THR A 314 35.31 27.00 46.32
C THR A 314 33.85 26.72 45.95
N LEU A 315 33.05 27.78 45.81
CA LEU A 315 31.63 27.70 45.51
C LEU A 315 31.36 28.00 44.03
N PRO A 316 30.55 27.19 43.32
CA PRO A 316 29.83 27.62 42.13
C PRO A 316 28.39 27.98 42.51
N THR A 317 27.96 29.21 42.21
CA THR A 317 26.57 29.65 42.41
C THR A 317 25.67 29.07 41.34
N GLY A 318 25.05 27.92 41.60
CA GLY A 318 24.00 27.36 40.75
C GLY A 318 22.71 28.19 40.81
N VAL A 319 22.33 28.81 39.69
CA VAL A 319 21.02 29.47 39.55
C VAL A 319 19.94 28.40 39.45
N VAL A 320 18.93 28.48 40.31
CA VAL A 320 17.78 27.56 40.30
C VAL A 320 16.82 27.98 39.18
N ASP A 321 16.87 27.27 38.04
CA ASP A 321 15.92 27.41 36.93
C ASP A 321 14.58 26.72 37.26
N THR A 322 13.70 27.42 37.97
CA THR A 322 12.29 26.99 38.20
C THR A 322 11.37 27.23 37.00
N GLY A 323 11.91 27.58 35.82
CA GLY A 323 11.11 27.85 34.62
C GLY A 323 10.62 26.60 33.87
N ARG A 324 11.29 25.45 34.03
CA ARG A 324 11.14 24.32 33.09
C ARG A 324 10.05 23.30 33.43
N GLU A 325 9.62 23.19 34.68
CA GLU A 325 8.63 22.17 35.08
C GLU A 325 7.16 22.63 34.91
N HIS A 326 6.86 23.92 35.13
CA HIS A 326 5.53 24.45 34.83
C HIS A 326 5.20 24.34 33.32
N LEU A 327 6.18 24.71 32.48
CA LEU A 327 6.63 23.91 31.32
C LEU A 327 5.76 22.70 30.89
N SER A 328 6.23 21.53 31.27
CA SER A 328 5.68 20.22 30.89
C SER A 328 4.32 19.94 31.52
N VAL A 329 4.07 20.39 32.77
CA VAL A 329 2.79 20.15 33.45
C VAL A 329 1.64 20.83 32.71
N TYR A 330 1.80 22.07 32.24
CA TYR A 330 0.76 22.73 31.44
C TYR A 330 0.52 22.02 30.11
N ALA A 331 1.57 21.57 29.42
CA ALA A 331 1.44 20.83 28.16
C ALA A 331 0.67 19.51 28.35
N VAL A 332 1.00 18.73 29.38
CA VAL A 332 0.31 17.46 29.71
C VAL A 332 -1.16 17.69 30.07
N VAL A 333 -1.48 18.71 30.86
CA VAL A 333 -2.88 19.04 31.22
C VAL A 333 -3.68 19.48 30.00
N VAL A 334 -3.11 20.31 29.11
CA VAL A 334 -3.75 20.70 27.85
C VAL A 334 -4.01 19.48 26.96
N ILE A 335 -3.00 18.63 26.72
CA ILE A 335 -3.16 17.40 25.92
C ILE A 335 -4.23 16.48 26.52
N ALA A 336 -4.21 16.24 27.83
CA ALA A 336 -5.20 15.41 28.51
C ALA A 336 -6.63 15.96 28.37
N SER A 337 -6.81 17.29 28.48
CA SER A 337 -8.12 17.93 28.29
C SER A 337 -8.64 17.85 26.84
N VAL A 338 -7.74 17.99 25.85
CA VAL A 338 -8.09 17.85 24.42
C VAL A 338 -8.50 16.40 24.12
N VAL A 339 -7.72 15.41 24.55
CA VAL A 339 -8.04 13.98 24.39
C VAL A 339 -9.37 13.64 25.09
N GLY A 340 -9.60 14.14 26.31
CA GLY A 340 -10.86 13.98 27.01
C GLY A 340 -12.06 14.58 26.26
N PHE A 341 -11.90 15.77 25.68
CA PHE A 341 -12.94 16.41 24.86
C PHE A 341 -13.22 15.61 23.58
N CYS A 342 -12.19 15.16 22.86
CA CYS A 342 -12.33 14.31 21.68
C CYS A 342 -13.06 12.99 21.99
N LEU A 343 -12.76 12.35 23.12
CA LEU A 343 -13.46 11.14 23.57
C LEU A 343 -14.94 11.42 23.89
N LEU A 344 -15.26 12.54 24.54
CA LEU A 344 -16.65 12.93 24.80
C LEU A 344 -17.43 13.21 23.50
N VAL A 345 -16.81 13.87 22.51
CA VAL A 345 -17.40 14.09 21.19
C VAL A 345 -17.62 12.75 20.46
N MET A 346 -16.64 11.83 20.47
CA MET A 346 -16.80 10.50 19.89
C MET A 346 -17.92 9.70 20.55
N LEU A 347 -18.03 9.71 21.88
CA LEU A 347 -19.13 9.07 22.60
C LEU A 347 -20.50 9.71 22.29
N PHE A 348 -20.54 11.03 22.08
CA PHE A 348 -21.76 11.73 21.66
C PHE A 348 -22.17 11.37 20.23
N LEU A 349 -21.23 11.31 19.28
CA LEU A 349 -21.47 10.86 17.90
C LEU A 349 -21.94 9.39 17.86
N LEU A 350 -21.33 8.50 18.65
CA LEU A 350 -21.78 7.11 18.80
C LEU A 350 -23.19 7.02 19.40
N LYS A 351 -23.54 7.91 20.35
CA LYS A 351 -24.88 7.99 20.94
C LYS A 351 -25.94 8.51 19.96
N LEU A 352 -25.58 9.47 19.10
CA LEU A 352 -26.43 9.94 18.00
C LEU A 352 -26.64 8.86 16.94
N ALA A 353 -25.57 8.17 16.51
CA ALA A 353 -25.66 7.04 15.58
C ALA A 353 -26.60 5.94 16.11
N ARG A 354 -26.54 5.65 17.42
CA ARG A 354 -27.41 4.67 18.10
C ARG A 354 -28.88 5.09 18.21
N HIS A 355 -29.21 6.35 17.89
CA HIS A 355 -30.57 6.89 17.87
C HIS A 355 -31.12 7.18 16.45
N SER A 356 -30.31 6.99 15.40
CA SER A 356 -30.76 7.19 14.02
C SER A 356 -31.78 6.11 13.62
N LYS A 357 -33.04 6.50 13.44
CA LYS A 357 -34.17 5.58 13.27
C LYS A 357 -34.42 5.17 11.80
N PHE A 358 -33.40 5.27 10.95
CA PHE A 358 -33.48 4.90 9.52
C PHE A 358 -33.14 3.42 9.31
N GLY A 359 -34.17 2.58 9.26
CA GLY A 359 -34.01 1.14 9.01
C GLY A 359 -33.86 0.81 7.52
N MET A 360 -32.63 0.70 7.03
CA MET A 360 -32.34 0.07 5.72
C MET A 360 -31.72 -1.32 5.93
N LYS A 361 -32.43 -2.37 5.48
CA LYS A 361 -31.90 -3.74 5.42
C LYS A 361 -31.09 -3.90 4.13
N GLY A 362 -29.76 -3.73 4.21
CA GLY A 362 -28.81 -3.95 3.11
C GLY A 362 -27.54 -4.65 3.60
N LYS A 363 -26.86 -5.39 2.72
CA LYS A 363 -25.72 -6.24 3.11
C LYS A 363 -24.41 -5.44 3.22
N LYS A 364 -23.66 -5.71 4.30
CA LYS A 364 -22.20 -5.56 4.48
C LYS A 364 -21.48 -4.41 3.73
N GLY A 365 -21.27 -3.30 4.45
CA GLY A 365 -19.90 -3.11 4.98
C GLY A 365 -18.87 -2.30 4.18
N CYS A 366 -19.25 -1.35 3.31
CA CYS A 366 -18.29 -0.34 2.82
C CYS A 366 -18.91 1.06 2.72
N SER A 367 -18.81 1.85 3.80
CA SER A 367 -19.26 3.26 3.80
C SER A 367 -18.70 4.14 4.94
N PHE A 368 -18.04 3.57 5.95
CA PHE A 368 -17.62 4.33 7.15
C PHE A 368 -16.17 4.83 7.15
N PHE A 369 -15.34 4.41 6.18
CA PHE A 369 -13.90 4.76 6.15
C PHE A 369 -13.59 6.09 5.43
N ILE A 370 -14.42 6.49 4.46
CA ILE A 370 -14.14 7.61 3.53
C ILE A 370 -14.10 8.99 4.24
N LEU A 371 -14.63 9.10 5.47
CA LEU A 371 -14.66 10.37 6.20
C LEU A 371 -13.40 10.64 7.05
N VAL A 372 -12.56 9.63 7.32
CA VAL A 372 -11.37 9.79 8.19
C VAL A 372 -10.16 10.29 7.38
N GLU A 373 -10.00 9.78 6.15
CA GLU A 373 -8.81 10.00 5.32
C GLU A 373 -8.64 11.45 4.83
N LYS A 374 -9.72 12.25 4.84
CA LYS A 374 -9.69 13.68 4.45
C LYS A 374 -9.33 14.66 5.58
N LEU A 375 -9.03 14.17 6.78
CA LEU A 375 -8.73 15.00 7.96
C LEU A 375 -7.27 14.93 8.43
N LEU A 376 -6.40 14.23 7.69
CA LEU A 376 -4.98 14.03 8.01
C LEU A 376 -4.00 14.61 6.96
N VAL A 377 -4.46 15.58 6.16
CA VAL A 377 -3.66 16.21 5.08
C VAL A 377 -3.67 17.75 5.21
N LEU A 378 -3.84 18.26 6.44
CA LEU A 378 -3.76 19.69 6.79
C LEU A 378 -3.19 19.89 8.21
N ASP A 379 -1.88 19.66 8.34
CA ASP A 379 -0.94 20.42 9.19
C ASP A 379 0.47 20.26 8.58
#